data_AF-A0A850LT87-F1
#
_entry.id   AF-A0A850LT87-F1
#
_cell.length_a   1.000
_cell.length_b   1.000
_cell.length_c   1.000
_cell.angle_alpha   90.00
_cell.angle_beta   90.00
_cell.angle_gamma   90.00
#
_symmetry.space_group_name_H-M   'P 1'
#
loop_
_entity.id
_entity.type
_entity.pdbx_description
1 polymer ?
#
loop_
_entity_poly.entity_id
_entity_poly.type
_entity_poly.pdbx_seq_one_letter_code
_entity_poly.pdbx_strand_id
1 'polypeptide(L)'
;IIAEKIYSKGIFEEALKIARNIKNLYFKSRILINLAEKSLSACKIVIPIIKKGRLNFIINKIVKSNKFEDILKMIKDNKDPYLKSYALTIIGENISSNNLFIDALNFAYKIEVLDKKLEILSFIAEKSYSQQVLKIILNKIHEIDNPYYQSEILCLIGEKTSNSELINEALNVTYRIENSLEKSKILSFIATSKNLNLEIFTKLIKIGMITSIHTLMIIIIESIHFWNRFNLSFNQILPIFLRLINNK
;
A
#
# COMPACT_ATOMS: atom_id res chain seq x y z
N ILE A 1 -7.84 -35.98 -15.36
CA ILE A 1 -7.50 -36.72 -16.60
C ILE A 1 -8.45 -36.42 -17.75
N ILE A 2 -9.74 -36.82 -17.73
CA ILE A 2 -10.65 -36.62 -18.89
C ILE A 2 -10.84 -35.13 -19.22
N ALA A 3 -11.25 -34.32 -18.24
CA ALA A 3 -11.42 -32.87 -18.45
C ALA A 3 -10.13 -32.16 -18.91
N GLU A 4 -8.96 -32.58 -18.42
CA GLU A 4 -7.67 -32.00 -18.81
C GLU A 4 -7.26 -32.40 -20.24
N LYS A 5 -7.55 -33.64 -20.65
CA LYS A 5 -7.34 -34.11 -22.02
C LYS A 5 -8.27 -33.40 -23.01
N ILE A 6 -9.50 -33.14 -22.61
CA ILE A 6 -10.47 -32.39 -23.42
C ILE A 6 -10.04 -30.92 -23.55
N TYR A 7 -9.55 -30.32 -22.46
CA TYR A 7 -8.95 -28.98 -22.51
C TYR A 7 -7.78 -28.90 -23.48
N SER A 8 -6.86 -29.89 -23.48
CA SER A 8 -5.71 -29.90 -24.41
C SER A 8 -6.10 -30.03 -25.88
N LYS A 9 -7.37 -30.35 -26.19
CA LYS A 9 -7.92 -30.36 -27.55
C LYS A 9 -8.63 -29.05 -27.92
N GLY A 10 -8.52 -28.02 -27.08
CA GLY A 10 -9.14 -26.70 -27.30
C GLY A 10 -10.62 -26.63 -26.91
N ILE A 11 -11.21 -27.69 -26.34
CA ILE A 11 -12.65 -27.76 -26.04
C ILE A 11 -12.91 -27.31 -24.60
N PHE A 12 -12.72 -26.02 -24.35
CA PHE A 12 -12.75 -25.43 -23.02
C PHE A 12 -14.09 -25.59 -22.30
N GLU A 13 -15.21 -25.29 -22.97
CA GLU A 13 -16.54 -25.33 -22.38
C GLU A 13 -16.95 -26.74 -21.95
N GLU A 14 -16.56 -27.75 -22.71
CA GLU A 14 -16.86 -29.14 -22.39
C GLU A 14 -16.02 -29.65 -21.20
N ALA A 15 -14.73 -29.28 -21.15
CA ALA A 15 -13.88 -29.56 -20.00
C ALA A 15 -14.45 -28.94 -18.71
N LEU A 16 -14.97 -27.71 -18.79
CA LEU A 16 -15.63 -27.01 -17.70
C LEU A 16 -16.94 -27.69 -17.28
N LYS A 17 -17.79 -28.07 -18.24
CA LYS A 17 -19.05 -28.77 -17.99
C LYS A 17 -18.80 -30.09 -17.24
N ILE A 18 -17.80 -30.85 -17.68
CA ILE A 18 -17.38 -32.09 -17.01
C ILE A 18 -16.90 -31.78 -15.59
N ALA A 19 -16.01 -30.79 -15.43
CA ALA A 19 -15.48 -30.42 -14.12
C ALA A 19 -16.58 -30.00 -13.13
N ARG A 20 -17.60 -29.25 -13.60
CA ARG A 20 -18.75 -28.83 -12.79
C ARG A 20 -19.60 -30.00 -12.28
N ASN A 21 -19.68 -31.08 -13.05
CA ASN A 21 -20.49 -32.27 -12.72
C ASN A 21 -19.78 -33.28 -11.81
N ILE A 22 -18.51 -33.05 -11.44
CA ILE A 22 -17.80 -33.93 -10.52
C ILE A 22 -18.38 -33.81 -9.12
N LYS A 23 -18.94 -34.92 -8.59
CA LYS A 23 -19.54 -34.98 -7.25
C LYS A 23 -18.51 -34.77 -6.13
N ASN A 24 -17.33 -35.38 -6.26
CA ASN A 24 -16.28 -35.24 -5.25
C ASN A 24 -15.66 -33.83 -5.30
N LEU A 25 -15.87 -33.06 -4.23
CA LEU A 25 -15.44 -31.67 -4.14
C LEU A 25 -13.92 -31.48 -4.25
N TYR A 26 -13.12 -32.44 -3.79
CA TYR A 26 -11.66 -32.40 -3.94
C TYR A 26 -11.28 -32.50 -5.42
N PHE A 27 -11.75 -33.53 -6.14
CA PHE A 27 -11.43 -33.70 -7.56
C PHE A 27 -12.01 -32.59 -8.44
N LYS A 28 -13.25 -32.15 -8.15
CA LYS A 28 -13.86 -31.00 -8.80
C LYS A 28 -12.98 -29.76 -8.70
N SER A 29 -12.57 -29.42 -7.48
CA SER A 29 -11.72 -28.25 -7.26
C SER A 29 -10.35 -28.38 -7.93
N ARG A 30 -9.69 -29.54 -7.88
CA ARG A 30 -8.38 -29.75 -8.48
C ARG A 30 -8.43 -29.60 -10.00
N ILE A 31 -9.46 -30.13 -10.64
CA ILE A 31 -9.65 -29.99 -12.09
C ILE A 31 -9.98 -28.54 -12.44
N LEU A 32 -10.87 -27.89 -11.70
CA LEU A 32 -11.20 -26.48 -11.91
C LEU A 32 -9.96 -25.56 -11.73
N ILE A 33 -9.09 -25.84 -10.75
CA ILE A 33 -7.80 -25.15 -10.60
C ILE A 33 -6.93 -25.39 -11.83
N ASN A 34 -6.75 -26.65 -12.24
CA ASN A 34 -5.92 -26.97 -13.40
C ASN A 34 -6.44 -26.37 -14.70
N LEU A 35 -7.76 -26.17 -14.83
CA LEU A 35 -8.36 -25.44 -15.96
C LEU A 35 -8.12 -23.93 -15.85
N ALA A 36 -8.27 -23.35 -14.65
CA ALA A 36 -8.00 -21.93 -14.37
C ALA A 36 -6.52 -21.57 -14.61
N GLU A 37 -5.59 -22.48 -14.30
CA GLU A 37 -4.17 -22.31 -14.60
C GLU A 37 -3.90 -22.19 -16.10
N LYS A 38 -4.64 -22.93 -16.91
CA LYS A 38 -4.41 -22.98 -18.36
C LYS A 38 -5.18 -21.89 -19.11
N SER A 39 -6.30 -21.43 -18.55
CA SER A 39 -7.14 -20.39 -19.16
C SER A 39 -7.69 -19.40 -18.14
N LEU A 40 -7.50 -18.11 -18.44
CA LEU A 40 -8.08 -17.03 -17.67
C LEU A 40 -9.61 -16.98 -17.72
N SER A 41 -10.21 -17.43 -18.83
CA SER A 41 -11.67 -17.55 -18.93
C SER A 41 -12.19 -18.59 -17.93
N ALA A 42 -11.37 -19.59 -17.55
CA ALA A 42 -11.70 -20.49 -16.46
C ALA A 42 -11.64 -19.81 -15.11
N CYS A 43 -10.68 -18.94 -14.84
CA CYS A 43 -10.62 -18.22 -13.57
C CYS A 43 -11.98 -17.57 -13.23
N LYS A 44 -12.58 -16.82 -14.17
CA LYS A 44 -13.90 -16.17 -13.96
C LYS A 44 -15.00 -17.14 -13.52
N ILE A 45 -15.00 -18.35 -14.09
CA ILE A 45 -15.98 -19.39 -13.80
C ILE A 45 -15.66 -20.16 -12.52
N VAL A 46 -14.38 -20.31 -12.23
CA VAL A 46 -13.84 -21.16 -11.18
C VAL A 46 -13.86 -20.45 -9.83
N ILE A 47 -13.64 -19.13 -9.81
CA ILE A 47 -13.58 -18.32 -8.58
C ILE A 47 -14.82 -18.44 -7.71
N PRO A 48 -16.06 -18.32 -8.24
CA PRO A 48 -17.26 -18.46 -7.41
C PRO A 48 -17.42 -19.86 -6.80
N ILE A 49 -16.75 -20.86 -7.38
CA ILE A 49 -16.90 -22.28 -7.04
C ILE A 49 -15.80 -22.73 -6.04
N ILE A 50 -14.67 -22.03 -6.01
CA ILE A 50 -13.51 -22.42 -5.21
C ILE A 50 -13.55 -21.76 -3.83
N LYS A 51 -13.37 -22.58 -2.78
CA LYS A 51 -13.16 -22.08 -1.41
C LYS A 51 -11.89 -21.24 -1.32
N LYS A 52 -11.96 -20.14 -0.56
CA LYS A 52 -10.90 -19.17 -0.23
C LYS A 52 -9.45 -19.70 -0.30
N GLY A 53 -9.11 -20.75 0.45
CA GLY A 53 -7.73 -21.27 0.52
C GLY A 53 -7.15 -21.80 -0.81
N ARG A 54 -8.00 -22.20 -1.75
CA ARG A 54 -7.57 -22.68 -3.08
C ARG A 54 -7.43 -21.56 -4.10
N LEU A 55 -8.02 -20.38 -3.86
CA LEU A 55 -7.81 -19.24 -4.75
C LEU A 55 -6.42 -18.64 -4.60
N ASN A 56 -5.85 -18.68 -3.39
CA ASN A 56 -4.47 -18.27 -3.13
C ASN A 56 -3.48 -19.03 -4.03
N PHE A 57 -3.72 -20.33 -4.23
CA PHE A 57 -2.90 -21.15 -5.12
C PHE A 57 -2.97 -20.71 -6.58
N ILE A 58 -4.17 -20.35 -7.07
CA ILE A 58 -4.35 -19.82 -8.43
C ILE A 58 -3.63 -18.47 -8.58
N ILE A 59 -3.85 -17.55 -7.65
CA ILE A 59 -3.21 -16.22 -7.65
C ILE A 59 -1.68 -16.36 -7.69
N ASN A 60 -1.10 -17.16 -6.78
CA ASN A 60 0.34 -17.38 -6.73
C ASN A 60 0.90 -17.98 -8.03
N LYS A 61 0.14 -18.81 -8.74
CA LYS A 61 0.56 -19.33 -10.06
C LYS A 61 0.48 -18.29 -11.16
N ILE A 62 -0.60 -17.49 -11.22
CA ILE A 62 -0.73 -16.42 -12.22
C ILE A 62 0.40 -15.39 -12.03
N VAL A 63 0.76 -15.11 -10.78
CA VAL A 63 1.89 -14.24 -10.40
C VAL A 63 3.21 -14.79 -10.91
N LYS A 64 3.48 -16.09 -10.73
CA LYS A 64 4.68 -16.74 -11.29
C LYS A 64 4.75 -16.66 -12.82
N SER A 65 3.62 -16.42 -13.49
CA SER A 65 3.57 -16.20 -14.94
C SER A 65 3.62 -14.72 -15.34
N ASN A 66 3.83 -13.79 -14.40
CA ASN A 66 3.84 -12.33 -14.59
C ASN A 66 2.58 -11.75 -15.26
N LYS A 67 1.43 -12.43 -15.12
CA LYS A 67 0.15 -12.01 -15.71
C LYS A 67 -0.67 -11.17 -14.73
N PHE A 68 -0.13 -10.05 -14.27
CA PHE A 68 -0.75 -9.24 -13.22
C PHE A 68 -2.02 -8.52 -13.64
N GLU A 69 -2.08 -8.01 -14.88
CA GLU A 69 -3.30 -7.40 -15.44
C GLU A 69 -4.49 -8.37 -15.42
N ASP A 70 -4.20 -9.65 -15.60
CA ASP A 70 -5.19 -10.70 -15.59
C ASP A 70 -5.75 -10.93 -14.19
N ILE A 71 -4.92 -10.83 -13.14
CA ILE A 71 -5.34 -10.87 -11.74
C ILE A 71 -6.22 -9.66 -11.43
N LEU A 72 -5.86 -8.46 -11.91
CA LEU A 72 -6.66 -7.26 -11.74
C LEU A 72 -8.04 -7.38 -12.42
N LYS A 73 -8.09 -7.86 -13.66
CA LYS A 73 -9.35 -8.16 -14.37
C LYS A 73 -10.17 -9.20 -13.62
N MET A 74 -9.52 -10.19 -13.03
CA MET A 74 -10.14 -11.28 -12.30
C MET A 74 -10.84 -10.80 -11.02
N ILE A 75 -10.20 -9.89 -10.27
CA ILE A 75 -10.75 -9.41 -8.99
C ILE A 75 -11.66 -8.18 -9.14
N LYS A 76 -11.65 -7.50 -10.29
CA LYS A 76 -12.45 -6.28 -10.56
C LYS A 76 -13.91 -6.43 -10.16
N ASP A 77 -14.55 -7.49 -10.64
CA ASP A 77 -15.99 -7.74 -10.44
C ASP A 77 -16.28 -8.64 -9.22
N ASN A 78 -15.25 -9.03 -8.47
CA ASN A 78 -15.41 -9.90 -7.32
C ASN A 78 -15.96 -9.13 -6.11
N LYS A 79 -16.98 -9.64 -5.43
CA LYS A 79 -17.55 -8.98 -4.24
C LYS A 79 -16.84 -9.32 -2.92
N ASP A 80 -15.96 -10.31 -2.91
CA ASP A 80 -15.19 -10.71 -1.72
C ASP A 80 -14.02 -9.73 -1.49
N PRO A 81 -14.08 -8.88 -0.45
CA PRO A 81 -13.04 -7.90 -0.16
C PRO A 81 -11.74 -8.56 0.30
N TYR A 82 -11.80 -9.72 0.94
CA TYR A 82 -10.58 -10.46 1.32
C TYR A 82 -9.85 -10.92 0.08
N LEU A 83 -10.59 -11.40 -0.92
CA LEU A 83 -10.01 -11.87 -2.16
C LEU A 83 -9.29 -10.76 -2.91
N LYS A 84 -9.97 -9.62 -3.03
CA LYS A 84 -9.41 -8.41 -3.62
C LYS A 84 -8.13 -8.00 -2.90
N SER A 85 -8.18 -7.96 -1.57
CA SER A 85 -7.02 -7.63 -0.73
C SER A 85 -5.86 -8.57 -0.95
N TYR A 86 -6.07 -9.87 -0.84
CA TYR A 86 -5.01 -10.86 -1.02
C TYR A 86 -4.38 -10.75 -2.43
N ALA A 87 -5.22 -10.66 -3.47
CA ALA A 87 -4.72 -10.51 -4.83
C ALA A 87 -3.90 -9.23 -5.02
N LEU A 88 -4.34 -8.11 -4.47
CA LEU A 88 -3.64 -6.82 -4.56
C LEU A 88 -2.33 -6.81 -3.77
N THR A 89 -2.28 -7.47 -2.60
CA THR A 89 -1.04 -7.67 -1.84
C THR A 89 -0.04 -8.47 -2.66
N ILE A 90 -0.44 -9.63 -3.20
CA ILE A 90 0.48 -10.47 -4.00
C ILE A 90 0.93 -9.73 -5.28
N ILE A 91 0.04 -8.95 -5.90
CA ILE A 91 0.37 -8.05 -7.01
C ILE A 91 1.49 -7.10 -6.58
N GLY A 92 1.34 -6.37 -5.48
CA GLY A 92 2.38 -5.43 -5.04
C GLY A 92 3.69 -6.12 -4.60
N GLU A 93 3.64 -7.37 -4.11
CA GLU A 93 4.83 -8.14 -3.71
C GLU A 93 5.74 -8.47 -4.90
N ASN A 94 5.15 -8.64 -6.08
CA ASN A 94 5.81 -9.24 -7.23
C ASN A 94 5.92 -8.29 -8.43
N ILE A 95 5.52 -7.03 -8.29
CA ILE A 95 5.50 -6.06 -9.37
C ILE A 95 6.58 -5.00 -9.19
N SER A 96 7.19 -4.63 -10.32
CA SER A 96 8.13 -3.50 -10.44
C SER A 96 7.64 -2.42 -11.42
N SER A 97 6.43 -2.59 -11.98
CA SER A 97 5.84 -1.67 -12.95
C SER A 97 4.93 -0.63 -12.28
N ASN A 98 5.20 0.65 -12.52
CA ASN A 98 4.43 1.77 -11.98
C ASN A 98 2.96 1.74 -12.40
N ASN A 99 2.65 1.39 -13.65
CA ASN A 99 1.27 1.39 -14.15
C ASN A 99 0.40 0.39 -13.37
N LEU A 100 0.96 -0.78 -13.07
CA LEU A 100 0.25 -1.81 -12.30
C LEU A 100 0.07 -1.42 -10.83
N PHE A 101 1.01 -0.69 -10.24
CA PHE A 101 0.82 -0.10 -8.92
C PHE A 101 -0.32 0.93 -8.91
N ILE A 102 -0.42 1.77 -9.94
CA ILE A 102 -1.51 2.74 -10.07
C ILE A 102 -2.86 2.04 -10.21
N ASP A 103 -2.93 0.99 -11.03
CA ASP A 103 -4.15 0.19 -11.16
C ASP A 103 -4.51 -0.48 -9.82
N ALA A 104 -3.54 -1.09 -9.14
CA ALA A 104 -3.75 -1.71 -7.84
C ALA A 104 -4.24 -0.70 -6.78
N LEU A 105 -3.69 0.51 -6.76
CA LEU A 105 -4.17 1.61 -5.90
C LEU A 105 -5.62 1.96 -6.22
N ASN A 106 -5.96 2.17 -7.50
CA ASN A 106 -7.31 2.49 -7.92
C ASN A 106 -8.32 1.39 -7.54
N PHE A 107 -7.88 0.13 -7.46
CA PHE A 107 -8.69 -0.95 -6.92
C PHE A 107 -8.78 -0.93 -5.39
N ALA A 108 -7.68 -0.69 -4.69
CA ALA A 108 -7.63 -0.62 -3.23
C ALA A 108 -8.63 0.44 -2.70
N TYR A 109 -8.65 1.64 -3.30
CA TYR A 109 -9.59 2.70 -2.92
C TYR A 109 -11.07 2.31 -3.06
N LYS A 110 -11.41 1.34 -3.94
CA LYS A 110 -12.77 0.82 -4.14
C LYS A 110 -13.17 -0.31 -3.19
N ILE A 111 -12.28 -0.75 -2.29
CA ILE A 111 -12.61 -1.77 -1.29
C ILE A 111 -13.39 -1.12 -0.16
N GLU A 112 -14.56 -1.65 0.16
CA GLU A 112 -15.42 -1.10 1.22
C GLU A 112 -14.91 -1.45 2.63
N VAL A 113 -14.27 -2.60 2.79
CA VAL A 113 -13.72 -3.03 4.08
C VAL A 113 -12.45 -2.24 4.40
N LEU A 114 -12.57 -1.31 5.34
CA LEU A 114 -11.53 -0.35 5.70
C LEU A 114 -10.18 -1.03 6.01
N ASP A 115 -10.14 -1.98 6.94
CA ASP A 115 -8.91 -2.68 7.32
C ASP A 115 -8.18 -3.31 6.13
N LYS A 116 -8.94 -3.85 5.16
CA LYS A 116 -8.39 -4.46 3.95
C LYS A 116 -7.89 -3.43 2.96
N LYS A 117 -8.64 -2.35 2.75
CA LYS A 117 -8.18 -1.21 1.94
C LYS A 117 -6.81 -0.74 2.45
N LEU A 118 -6.68 -0.59 3.76
CA LEU A 118 -5.50 -0.05 4.40
C LEU A 118 -4.30 -0.99 4.35
N GLU A 119 -4.50 -2.27 4.64
CA GLU A 119 -3.47 -3.29 4.47
C GLU A 119 -2.82 -3.21 3.08
N ILE A 120 -3.63 -3.03 2.04
CA ILE A 120 -3.16 -2.91 0.66
C ILE A 120 -2.48 -1.57 0.40
N LEU A 121 -3.05 -0.45 0.87
CA LEU A 121 -2.47 0.87 0.66
C LEU A 121 -1.11 1.00 1.34
N SER A 122 -0.99 0.57 2.61
CA SER A 122 0.26 0.51 3.35
C SER A 122 1.27 -0.37 2.64
N PHE A 123 0.84 -1.55 2.18
CA PHE A 123 1.69 -2.46 1.46
C PHE A 123 2.20 -1.89 0.11
N ILE A 124 1.33 -1.24 -0.67
CA ILE A 124 1.73 -0.57 -1.91
C ILE A 124 2.68 0.59 -1.61
N ALA A 125 2.43 1.39 -0.58
CA ALA A 125 3.33 2.47 -0.17
C ALA A 125 4.71 1.92 0.24
N GLU A 126 4.75 0.81 0.98
CA GLU A 126 5.98 0.16 1.42
C GLU A 126 6.81 -0.39 0.26
N LYS A 127 6.17 -1.02 -0.73
CA LYS A 127 6.85 -1.65 -1.89
C LYS A 127 7.09 -0.70 -3.05
N SER A 128 6.44 0.44 -3.09
CA SER A 128 6.59 1.40 -4.18
C SER A 128 7.79 2.33 -3.94
N TYR A 129 8.80 2.22 -4.81
CA TYR A 129 9.87 3.22 -4.93
C TYR A 129 9.53 4.36 -5.90
N SER A 130 8.35 4.32 -6.53
CA SER A 130 7.94 5.30 -7.52
C SER A 130 7.36 6.55 -6.87
N GLN A 131 8.01 7.68 -7.11
CA GLN A 131 7.55 8.99 -6.63
C GLN A 131 6.14 9.34 -7.15
N GLN A 132 5.80 8.90 -8.37
CA GLN A 132 4.48 9.11 -8.95
C GLN A 132 3.39 8.34 -8.18
N VAL A 133 3.67 7.09 -7.82
CA VAL A 133 2.75 6.25 -7.05
C VAL A 133 2.56 6.82 -5.65
N LEU A 134 3.64 7.21 -4.97
CA LEU A 134 3.57 7.86 -3.66
C LEU A 134 2.76 9.17 -3.71
N LYS A 135 2.92 9.98 -4.76
CA LYS A 135 2.12 11.20 -4.97
C LYS A 135 0.62 10.91 -5.12
N ILE A 136 0.26 9.84 -5.84
CA ILE A 136 -1.14 9.42 -5.97
C ILE A 136 -1.70 8.99 -4.61
N ILE A 137 -0.91 8.29 -3.79
CA ILE A 137 -1.32 7.91 -2.43
C ILE A 137 -1.53 9.17 -1.57
N LEU A 138 -0.60 10.12 -1.57
CA LEU A 138 -0.73 11.38 -0.83
C LEU A 138 -2.00 12.15 -1.24
N ASN A 139 -2.27 12.24 -2.55
CA ASN A 139 -3.45 12.95 -3.03
C ASN A 139 -4.77 12.36 -2.56
N LYS A 140 -4.81 11.05 -2.29
CA LYS A 140 -6.03 10.33 -1.90
C LYS A 140 -6.09 9.95 -0.42
N ILE A 141 -5.04 10.26 0.36
CA ILE A 141 -4.96 9.85 1.76
C ILE A 141 -6.07 10.44 2.64
N HIS A 142 -6.64 11.58 2.22
CA HIS A 142 -7.78 12.21 2.87
C HIS A 142 -9.09 11.43 2.70
N GLU A 143 -9.16 10.47 1.76
CA GLU A 143 -10.28 9.53 1.61
C GLU A 143 -10.26 8.43 2.69
N ILE A 144 -9.26 8.42 3.58
CA ILE A 144 -9.14 7.50 4.71
C ILE A 144 -9.65 8.22 5.96
N ASP A 145 -10.79 7.81 6.51
CA ASP A 145 -11.41 8.54 7.63
C ASP A 145 -10.65 8.40 8.96
N ASN A 146 -9.87 7.33 9.12
CA ASN A 146 -9.23 7.03 10.40
C ASN A 146 -7.78 7.59 10.45
N PRO A 147 -7.48 8.49 11.40
CA PRO A 147 -6.20 9.20 11.47
C PRO A 147 -5.01 8.30 11.80
N TYR A 148 -5.22 7.18 12.50
CA TYR A 148 -4.18 6.19 12.77
C TYR A 148 -3.61 5.64 11.46
N TYR A 149 -4.48 5.33 10.50
CA TYR A 149 -4.05 4.76 9.23
C TYR A 149 -3.51 5.80 8.25
N GLN A 150 -4.05 7.02 8.27
CA GLN A 150 -3.41 8.14 7.58
C GLN A 150 -1.96 8.31 8.07
N SER A 151 -1.75 8.23 9.38
CA SER A 151 -0.44 8.33 10.02
C SER A 151 0.51 7.22 9.63
N GLU A 152 0.07 5.95 9.60
CA GLU A 152 0.90 4.84 9.12
C GLU A 152 1.38 5.06 7.67
N ILE A 153 0.46 5.42 6.77
CA ILE A 153 0.80 5.63 5.37
C ILE A 153 1.72 6.85 5.18
N LEU A 154 1.49 7.96 5.92
CA LEU A 154 2.36 9.14 5.87
C LEU A 154 3.77 8.85 6.38
N CYS A 155 3.91 8.07 7.46
CA CYS A 155 5.20 7.60 7.96
C CYS A 155 5.93 6.80 6.88
N LEU A 156 5.26 5.81 6.27
CA LEU A 156 5.85 5.00 5.19
C LEU A 156 6.31 5.86 4.01
N ILE A 157 5.50 6.83 3.58
CA ILE A 157 5.87 7.74 2.49
C ILE A 157 7.12 8.54 2.87
N GLY A 158 7.18 9.09 4.09
CA GLY A 158 8.34 9.82 4.61
C GLY A 158 9.61 8.97 4.72
N GLU A 159 9.48 7.66 4.96
CA GLU A 159 10.58 6.70 4.97
C GLU A 159 11.13 6.44 3.56
N LYS A 160 10.22 6.19 2.61
CA LYS A 160 10.58 5.68 1.27
C LYS A 160 10.96 6.77 0.30
N THR A 161 10.45 7.98 0.46
CA THR A 161 10.76 9.07 -0.46
C THR A 161 12.05 9.80 -0.08
N SER A 162 12.85 10.10 -1.09
CA SER A 162 13.91 11.11 -1.03
C SER A 162 13.51 12.45 -1.66
N ASN A 163 12.28 12.54 -2.16
CA ASN A 163 11.77 13.75 -2.77
C ASN A 163 11.25 14.71 -1.68
N SER A 164 11.94 15.83 -1.48
CA SER A 164 11.54 16.87 -0.54
C SER A 164 10.16 17.47 -0.81
N GLU A 165 9.71 17.51 -2.07
CA GLU A 165 8.36 17.97 -2.41
C GLU A 165 7.30 17.03 -1.84
N LEU A 166 7.49 15.71 -1.96
CA LEU A 166 6.55 14.74 -1.38
C LEU A 166 6.57 14.76 0.14
N ILE A 167 7.73 14.97 0.77
CA ILE A 167 7.81 15.17 2.22
C ILE A 167 7.03 16.44 2.62
N ASN A 168 7.18 17.52 1.86
CA ASN A 168 6.46 18.76 2.10
C ASN A 168 4.95 18.60 1.93
N GLU A 169 4.49 17.85 0.93
CA GLU A 169 3.09 17.47 0.73
C GLU A 169 2.59 16.60 1.90
N ALA A 170 3.36 15.61 2.35
CA ALA A 170 3.03 14.78 3.51
C ALA A 170 2.89 15.62 4.79
N LEU A 171 3.74 16.63 5.00
CA LEU A 171 3.61 17.57 6.12
C LEU A 171 2.35 18.43 6.01
N ASN A 172 1.93 18.83 4.81
CA ASN A 172 0.67 19.56 4.63
C ASN A 172 -0.55 18.70 5.00
N VAL A 173 -0.53 17.42 4.64
CA VAL A 173 -1.56 16.47 5.06
C VAL A 173 -1.53 16.28 6.58
N THR A 174 -0.34 16.04 7.14
CA THR A 174 -0.12 15.86 8.59
C THR A 174 -0.70 17.01 9.40
N TYR A 175 -0.53 18.25 8.92
CA TYR A 175 -1.08 19.45 9.57
C TYR A 175 -2.61 19.36 9.76
N ARG A 176 -3.33 18.77 8.80
CA ARG A 176 -4.80 18.64 8.79
C ARG A 176 -5.32 17.48 9.65
N ILE A 177 -4.46 16.57 10.11
CA ILE A 177 -4.87 15.48 11.00
C ILE A 177 -5.27 16.06 12.36
N GLU A 178 -6.47 15.76 12.84
CA GLU A 178 -6.95 16.32 14.11
C GLU A 178 -6.31 15.63 15.32
N ASN A 179 -6.08 14.33 15.23
CA ASN A 179 -5.49 13.55 16.31
C ASN A 179 -4.03 13.96 16.56
N SER A 180 -3.76 14.55 17.72
CA SER A 180 -2.44 15.06 18.10
C SER A 180 -1.39 13.97 18.29
N LEU A 181 -1.77 12.79 18.77
CA LEU A 181 -0.87 11.65 18.92
C LEU A 181 -0.38 11.18 17.55
N GLU A 182 -1.31 10.98 16.61
CA GLU A 182 -0.98 10.56 15.25
C GLU A 182 -0.16 11.61 14.51
N LYS A 183 -0.53 12.90 14.65
CA LYS A 183 0.28 14.01 14.14
C LYS A 183 1.71 13.98 14.70
N SER A 184 1.86 13.78 16.01
CA SER A 184 3.16 13.71 16.68
C SER A 184 4.02 12.55 16.15
N LYS A 185 3.42 11.37 15.93
CA LYS A 185 4.11 10.21 15.36
C LYS A 185 4.67 10.51 13.97
N ILE A 186 3.86 11.09 13.09
CA ILE A 186 4.29 11.42 11.72
C ILE A 186 5.43 12.44 11.73
N LEU A 187 5.30 13.50 12.54
CA LEU A 187 6.33 14.53 12.64
C LEU A 187 7.66 13.98 13.18
N SER A 188 7.58 13.14 14.22
CA SER A 188 8.72 12.41 14.76
C SER A 188 9.38 11.54 13.70
N PHE A 189 8.58 10.84 12.91
CA PHE A 189 9.08 9.94 11.88
C PHE A 189 9.76 10.71 10.73
N ILE A 190 9.17 11.80 10.26
CA ILE A 190 9.79 12.65 9.23
C ILE A 190 11.08 13.30 9.76
N ALA A 191 11.15 13.62 11.05
CA ALA A 191 12.35 14.18 11.68
C ALA A 191 13.55 13.22 11.65
N THR A 192 13.34 11.89 11.62
CA THR A 192 14.41 10.90 11.46
C THR A 192 14.76 10.62 10.00
N SER A 193 14.02 11.17 9.05
CA SER A 193 14.26 10.93 7.63
C SER A 193 15.64 11.41 7.19
N LYS A 194 16.35 10.56 6.44
CA LYS A 194 17.68 10.88 5.89
C LYS A 194 17.67 12.09 4.95
N ASN A 195 16.48 12.44 4.44
CA ASN A 195 16.25 13.52 3.49
C ASN A 195 15.76 14.81 4.17
N LEU A 196 15.83 14.88 5.51
CA LEU A 196 15.56 16.09 6.23
C LEU A 196 16.52 17.21 5.77
N ASN A 197 15.94 18.34 5.38
CA ASN A 197 16.65 19.56 5.02
C ASN A 197 16.13 20.73 5.86
N LEU A 198 16.77 21.90 5.77
CA LEU A 198 16.43 23.06 6.61
C LEU A 198 14.98 23.55 6.40
N GLU A 199 14.47 23.48 5.17
CA GLU A 199 13.09 23.90 4.85
C GLU A 199 12.07 22.96 5.51
N ILE A 200 12.23 21.65 5.30
CA ILE A 200 11.39 20.60 5.91
C ILE A 200 11.48 20.69 7.44
N PHE A 201 12.69 20.86 7.99
CA PHE A 201 12.91 20.99 9.43
C PHE A 201 12.18 22.21 10.00
N THR A 202 12.27 23.37 9.34
CA THR A 202 11.56 24.59 9.75
C THR A 202 10.04 24.36 9.78
N LYS A 203 9.51 23.65 8.79
CA LYS A 203 8.09 23.30 8.72
C LYS A 203 7.69 22.32 9.82
N LEU A 204 8.49 21.29 10.09
CA LEU A 204 8.30 20.36 11.21
C LEU A 204 8.19 21.10 12.54
N ILE A 205 9.13 22.02 12.81
CA ILE A 205 9.12 22.81 14.03
C ILE A 205 7.85 23.65 14.16
N LYS A 206 7.43 24.33 13.09
CA LYS A 206 6.17 25.09 13.08
C LYS A 206 4.95 24.22 13.40
N ILE A 207 4.82 23.05 12.76
CA ILE A 207 3.70 22.14 13.02
C ILE A 207 3.79 21.56 14.44
N GLY A 208 4.98 21.16 14.88
CA GLY A 208 5.23 20.64 16.23
C GLY A 208 4.84 21.63 17.32
N MET A 209 5.21 22.91 17.17
CA MET A 209 4.85 24.00 18.09
C MET A 209 3.34 24.21 18.24
N ILE A 210 2.58 23.97 17.18
CA ILE A 210 1.11 24.06 17.18
C ILE A 210 0.51 22.78 17.79
N THR A 211 1.16 21.63 17.59
CA THR A 211 0.67 20.32 18.05
C THR A 211 0.79 20.18 19.56
N SER A 212 2.00 20.26 20.11
CA SER A 212 2.27 20.27 21.54
C SER A 212 3.76 20.55 21.82
N ILE A 213 4.09 21.03 23.03
CA ILE A 213 5.49 21.19 23.43
C ILE A 213 6.23 19.85 23.48
N HIS A 214 5.52 18.75 23.81
CA HIS A 214 6.09 17.41 23.82
C HIS A 214 6.49 16.94 22.42
N THR A 215 5.60 17.14 21.43
CA THR A 215 5.87 16.87 20.02
C THR A 215 7.07 17.66 19.52
N LEU A 216 7.15 18.94 19.89
CA LEU A 216 8.28 19.79 19.54
C LEU A 216 9.60 19.23 20.10
N MET A 217 9.62 18.81 21.36
CA MET A 217 10.80 18.20 21.98
C MET A 217 11.21 16.91 21.25
N ILE A 218 10.25 16.05 20.91
CA ILE A 218 10.51 14.82 20.14
C ILE A 218 11.17 15.16 18.80
N ILE A 219 10.62 16.09 18.03
CA ILE A 219 11.20 16.50 16.73
C ILE A 219 12.65 16.94 16.88
N ILE A 220 12.97 17.73 17.90
CA ILE A 220 14.34 18.21 18.14
C ILE A 220 15.29 17.05 18.44
N ILE A 221 14.87 16.14 19.32
CA ILE A 221 15.66 14.97 19.72
C ILE A 221 15.89 14.05 18.51
N GLU A 222 14.85 13.75 17.75
CA GLU A 222 14.94 12.87 16.59
C GLU A 222 15.74 13.48 15.43
N SER A 223 15.81 14.82 15.37
CA SER A 223 16.63 15.53 14.37
C SER A 223 18.13 15.61 14.74
N ILE A 224 18.59 14.98 15.84
CA ILE A 224 20.01 14.99 16.24
C ILE A 224 20.93 14.48 15.12
N HIS A 225 20.51 13.45 14.39
CA HIS A 225 21.28 12.95 13.24
C HIS A 225 21.43 14.00 12.12
N PHE A 226 20.38 14.78 11.87
CA PHE A 226 20.43 15.89 10.92
C PHE A 226 21.44 16.95 11.37
N TRP A 227 21.46 17.32 12.65
CA TRP A 227 22.42 18.28 13.19
C TRP A 227 23.87 17.83 13.07
N ASN A 228 24.12 16.57 13.40
CA ASN A 228 25.44 15.97 13.29
C ASN A 228 25.96 15.99 11.84
N ARG A 229 25.07 15.83 10.84
CA ARG A 229 25.44 15.93 9.42
C ARG A 229 26.01 17.31 9.03
N PHE A 230 25.59 18.37 9.72
CA PHE A 230 26.06 19.74 9.47
C PHE A 230 27.14 20.21 10.46
N ASN A 231 27.66 19.31 11.32
CA ASN A 231 28.58 19.66 12.42
C ASN A 231 28.06 20.81 13.28
N LEU A 232 26.74 20.91 13.46
CA LEU A 232 26.12 21.92 14.29
C LEU A 232 26.08 21.44 15.74
N SER A 233 26.78 22.15 16.62
CA SER A 233 26.68 21.95 18.07
C SER A 233 25.32 22.42 18.59
N PHE A 234 24.88 21.86 19.71
CA PHE A 234 23.67 22.31 20.40
C PHE A 234 23.65 23.83 20.63
N ASN A 235 24.80 24.42 20.97
CA ASN A 235 24.95 25.86 21.18
C ASN A 235 24.71 26.70 19.92
N GLN A 236 24.91 26.15 18.72
CA GLN A 236 24.61 26.82 17.45
C GLN A 236 23.13 26.68 17.06
N ILE A 237 22.49 25.60 17.51
CA ILE A 237 21.08 25.30 17.18
C ILE A 237 20.13 26.02 18.13
N LEU A 238 20.49 26.12 19.41
CA LEU A 238 19.65 26.71 20.45
C LEU A 238 19.18 28.14 20.11
N PRO A 239 20.00 29.06 19.58
CA PRO A 239 19.54 30.39 19.20
C PRO A 239 18.53 30.39 18.04
N ILE A 240 18.70 29.49 17.06
CA ILE A 240 17.76 29.31 15.94
C ILE A 240 16.41 28.84 16.50
N PHE A 241 16.46 27.87 17.41
CA PHE A 241 15.29 27.33 18.08
C PHE A 241 14.56 28.38 18.92
N LEU A 242 15.29 29.17 19.73
CA LEU A 242 14.72 30.25 20.52
C LEU A 242 14.08 31.33 19.63
N ARG A 243 14.68 31.66 18.49
CA ARG A 243 14.07 32.57 17.50
C ARG A 243 12.78 32.01 16.91
N LEU A 244 12.74 30.70 16.62
CA LEU A 244 11.54 30.06 16.09
C LEU A 244 10.41 30.01 17.14
N ILE A 245 10.72 29.81 18.42
CA ILE A 245 9.73 29.85 19.50
C ILE A 245 9.19 31.27 19.70
N ASN A 246 10.09 32.26 19.72
CA ASN A 246 9.75 33.65 20.08
C ASN A 246 9.02 34.42 18.97
N ASN A 247 8.99 33.91 17.74
CA ASN A 247 8.21 34.47 16.62
C ASN A 247 6.75 33.96 16.56
N LYS A 248 6.18 33.52 17.70
CA LYS A 248 4.74 33.28 17.87
C LYS A 248 3.99 34.61 18.02
#